data_AF-A0A822ZPZ6-F1
#
_entry.id   AF-A0A822ZPZ6-F1
#
_cell.length_a   1.000
_cell.length_b   1.000
_cell.length_c   1.000
_cell.angle_alpha   90.00
_cell.angle_beta   90.00
_cell.angle_gamma   90.00
#
_symmetry.space_group_name_H-M   'P 1'
#
loop_
_entity.id
_entity.type
_entity.pdbx_description
1 polymer ?
#
loop_
_entity_poly.entity_id
_entity_poly.type
_entity_poly.pdbx_seq_one_letter_code
_entity_poly.pdbx_strand_id
1 'polypeptide(L)'
;MPELPEVEAARRAVEENCLGKTIKRSIIADDTKVIDGVSPSDFQASLLGKTIVAARRKGKNMWLELDSPPFPSFQFGMAGAIYIKGVAVTKYKRSAVSDSDEWPSKYSKFFIELDDGLELSFTDKRRFAKVRLLKDPASVPPISELGPDALLEPMTVDEFVDSLSKKKITIKALLLDQSYISGIGNWIADEVLYQARIHPLQIASSLSRESCESLHKCIKEVIHYAVEVDADCSHFPIEWLFHFRWGKKSGKVNGKIILVYV
;
A
#
# COMPACT_ATOMS: atom_id res chain seq x y z
N MET A 1 -2.58 -6.44 6.49
CA MET A 1 -1.93 -5.12 6.51
C MET A 1 -1.55 -4.81 5.08
N PRO A 2 -2.13 -3.77 4.47
CA PRO A 2 -1.76 -3.37 3.12
C PRO A 2 -0.28 -2.99 3.05
N GLU A 3 0.44 -3.57 2.10
CA GLU A 3 1.79 -3.17 1.72
C GLU A 3 1.74 -2.58 0.29
N LEU A 4 2.87 -2.37 -0.36
CA LEU A 4 2.89 -1.75 -1.70
C LEU A 4 1.96 -2.45 -2.70
N PRO A 5 1.97 -3.79 -2.86
CA PRO A 5 1.15 -4.45 -3.88
C PRO A 5 -0.35 -4.24 -3.67
N GLU A 6 -0.85 -4.31 -2.43
CA GLU A 6 -2.27 -4.08 -2.15
C GLU A 6 -2.71 -2.64 -2.41
N VAL A 7 -1.84 -1.66 -2.11
CA VAL A 7 -2.13 -0.25 -2.37
C VAL A 7 -2.04 0.05 -3.88
N GLU A 8 -1.11 -0.59 -4.60
CA GLU A 8 -1.01 -0.49 -6.06
C GLU A 8 -2.22 -1.10 -6.76
N ALA A 9 -2.70 -2.25 -6.31
CA ALA A 9 -3.90 -2.87 -6.85
C ALA A 9 -5.15 -2.00 -6.62
N ALA A 10 -5.27 -1.39 -5.42
CA ALA A 10 -6.32 -0.40 -5.15
C ALA A 10 -6.22 0.83 -6.06
N ARG A 11 -5.00 1.33 -6.31
CA ARG A 11 -4.74 2.45 -7.23
C ARG A 11 -5.17 2.11 -8.65
N ARG A 12 -4.79 0.94 -9.17
CA ARG A 12 -5.21 0.43 -10.49
C ARG A 12 -6.72 0.29 -10.59
N ALA A 13 -7.38 -0.26 -9.56
CA ALA A 13 -8.83 -0.39 -9.55
C ALA A 13 -9.54 0.97 -9.68
N VAL A 14 -9.01 2.03 -9.05
CA VAL A 14 -9.52 3.39 -9.22
C VAL A 14 -9.21 3.92 -10.62
N GLU A 15 -8.02 3.70 -11.16
CA GLU A 15 -7.71 4.13 -12.54
C GLU A 15 -8.59 3.48 -13.59
N GLU A 16 -8.84 2.18 -13.46
CA GLU A 16 -9.65 1.43 -14.42
C GLU A 16 -11.11 1.90 -14.46
N ASN A 17 -11.64 2.39 -13.32
CA ASN A 17 -13.08 2.58 -13.15
C ASN A 17 -13.52 4.00 -12.84
N CYS A 18 -12.67 4.87 -12.28
CA CYS A 18 -13.11 6.14 -11.69
C CYS A 18 -12.60 7.39 -12.43
N LEU A 19 -11.64 7.26 -13.36
CA LEU A 19 -11.07 8.43 -14.03
C LEU A 19 -12.06 9.10 -14.98
N GLY A 20 -11.95 10.43 -15.10
CA GLY A 20 -12.81 11.26 -15.95
C GLY A 20 -14.22 11.47 -15.39
N LYS A 21 -14.52 10.93 -14.21
CA LYS A 21 -15.86 10.99 -13.59
C LYS A 21 -15.94 12.08 -12.53
N THR A 22 -17.07 12.76 -12.50
CA THR A 22 -17.33 13.87 -11.58
C THR A 22 -17.90 13.39 -10.25
N ILE A 23 -17.39 13.90 -9.13
CA ILE A 23 -17.92 13.63 -7.80
C ILE A 23 -19.27 14.35 -7.63
N LYS A 24 -20.37 13.59 -7.54
CA LYS A 24 -21.73 14.11 -7.32
C LYS A 24 -22.14 14.16 -5.87
N ARG A 25 -21.60 13.25 -5.05
CA ARG A 25 -21.88 13.19 -3.62
C ARG A 25 -20.64 12.71 -2.89
N SER A 26 -20.43 13.19 -1.68
CA SER A 26 -19.37 12.71 -0.80
C SER A 26 -19.89 12.57 0.62
N ILE A 27 -19.47 11.50 1.32
CA ILE A 27 -19.68 11.34 2.76
C ILE A 27 -18.30 11.14 3.39
N ILE A 28 -17.96 12.00 4.33
CA ILE A 28 -16.74 11.92 5.14
C ILE A 28 -17.15 11.60 6.57
N ALA A 29 -16.53 10.57 7.15
CA ALA A 29 -16.89 10.13 8.49
C ALA A 29 -16.51 11.17 9.55
N ASP A 30 -17.35 11.32 10.58
CA ASP A 30 -17.01 12.07 11.78
C ASP A 30 -16.06 11.25 12.67
N ASP A 31 -14.81 11.14 12.23
CA ASP A 31 -13.76 10.38 12.89
C ASP A 31 -12.47 11.20 12.94
N THR A 32 -12.34 12.03 13.97
CA THR A 32 -11.17 12.91 14.21
C THR A 32 -9.84 12.16 14.39
N LYS A 33 -9.85 10.83 14.54
CA LYS A 33 -8.62 10.02 14.58
C LYS A 33 -8.12 9.69 13.18
N VAL A 34 -9.04 9.48 12.24
CA VAL A 34 -8.73 9.07 10.86
C VAL A 34 -8.74 10.25 9.91
N ILE A 35 -9.75 11.12 10.00
CA ILE A 35 -9.82 12.38 9.23
C ILE A 35 -8.91 13.40 9.91
N ASP A 36 -7.88 13.83 9.21
CA ASP A 36 -6.75 14.54 9.78
C ASP A 36 -6.59 15.92 9.14
N GLY A 37 -6.66 16.97 9.96
CA GLY A 37 -6.39 18.36 9.56
C GLY A 37 -7.53 19.12 8.88
N VAL A 38 -8.73 18.55 8.74
CA VAL A 38 -9.89 19.21 8.10
C VAL A 38 -11.21 18.71 8.69
N SER A 39 -12.24 19.56 8.76
CA SER A 39 -13.57 19.15 9.20
C SER A 39 -14.24 18.28 8.11
N PRO A 40 -15.09 17.30 8.47
CA PRO A 40 -15.80 16.50 7.47
C PRO A 40 -16.64 17.34 6.49
N SER A 41 -17.27 18.43 6.95
CA SER A 41 -18.06 19.32 6.11
C SER A 41 -17.21 20.10 5.10
N ASP A 42 -16.07 20.65 5.52
CA ASP A 42 -15.17 21.37 4.61
C ASP A 42 -14.54 20.41 3.59
N PHE A 43 -14.23 19.19 4.02
CA PHE A 43 -13.74 18.14 3.15
C PHE A 43 -14.79 17.84 2.06
N GLN A 44 -16.03 17.55 2.44
CA GLN A 44 -17.12 17.28 1.49
C GLN A 44 -17.34 18.43 0.50
N ALA A 45 -17.41 19.66 1.01
CA ALA A 45 -17.59 20.85 0.19
C ALA A 45 -16.46 21.02 -0.84
N SER A 46 -15.22 20.70 -0.47
CA SER A 46 -14.07 20.80 -1.38
C SER A 46 -14.01 19.74 -2.48
N LEU A 47 -14.75 18.62 -2.35
CA LEU A 47 -14.75 17.55 -3.35
C LEU A 47 -15.88 17.68 -4.38
N LEU A 48 -16.99 18.31 -3.97
CA LEU A 48 -18.21 18.33 -4.78
C LEU A 48 -17.97 18.98 -6.14
N GLY A 49 -18.38 18.28 -7.20
CA GLY A 49 -18.27 18.77 -8.58
C GLY A 49 -16.88 18.63 -9.22
N LYS A 50 -15.87 18.14 -8.49
CA LYS A 50 -14.54 17.87 -9.05
C LYS A 50 -14.49 16.55 -9.79
N THR A 51 -13.63 16.48 -10.78
CA THR A 51 -13.38 15.29 -11.60
C THR A 51 -12.12 14.57 -11.12
N ILE A 52 -12.15 13.24 -11.06
CA ILE A 52 -10.95 12.43 -10.78
C ILE A 52 -10.12 12.33 -12.07
N VAL A 53 -8.90 12.83 -12.05
CA VAL A 53 -7.98 12.86 -13.20
C VAL A 53 -7.01 11.70 -13.18
N ALA A 54 -6.47 11.35 -12.01
CA ALA A 54 -5.56 10.22 -11.85
C ALA A 54 -5.62 9.65 -10.44
N ALA A 55 -5.16 8.40 -10.29
CA ALA A 55 -4.91 7.81 -8.99
C ALA A 55 -3.40 7.55 -8.84
N ARG A 56 -2.82 8.15 -7.80
CA ARG A 56 -1.38 8.16 -7.58
C ARG A 56 -1.02 7.39 -6.30
N ARG A 57 0.22 6.91 -6.21
CA ARG A 57 0.73 6.17 -5.05
C ARG A 57 2.22 6.43 -4.86
N LYS A 58 2.65 6.51 -3.60
CA LYS A 58 4.05 6.38 -3.18
C LYS A 58 4.14 5.59 -1.87
N GLY A 59 4.97 4.55 -1.85
CA GLY A 59 5.00 3.56 -0.79
C GLY A 59 3.61 2.98 -0.51
N LYS A 60 3.12 3.14 0.72
CA LYS A 60 1.80 2.67 1.19
C LYS A 60 0.76 3.80 1.30
N ASN A 61 1.02 4.92 0.61
CA ASN A 61 0.13 6.07 0.54
C ASN A 61 -0.42 6.18 -0.88
N MET A 62 -1.71 6.52 -0.98
CA MET A 62 -2.41 6.75 -2.24
C MET A 62 -3.07 8.12 -2.19
N TRP A 63 -3.26 8.78 -3.33
CA TRP A 63 -4.11 9.97 -3.41
C TRP A 63 -4.83 10.05 -4.75
N LEU A 64 -5.95 10.77 -4.77
CA LEU A 64 -6.66 11.07 -6.00
C LEU A 64 -6.23 12.45 -6.48
N GLU A 65 -5.68 12.50 -7.69
CA GLU A 65 -5.50 13.75 -8.40
C GLU A 65 -6.85 14.15 -8.99
N LEU A 66 -7.32 15.33 -8.60
CA LEU A 66 -8.55 15.92 -9.11
C LEU A 66 -8.22 16.97 -10.18
N ASP A 67 -9.22 17.44 -10.92
CA ASP A 67 -9.06 18.55 -11.89
C ASP A 67 -8.50 19.84 -11.28
N SER A 68 -8.61 19.99 -9.96
CA SER A 68 -8.11 21.12 -9.20
C SER A 68 -7.81 20.73 -7.75
N PRO A 69 -6.75 21.26 -7.12
CA PRO A 69 -6.45 21.00 -5.71
C PRO A 69 -7.51 21.64 -4.78
N PRO A 70 -7.61 21.22 -3.51
CA PRO A 70 -6.82 20.17 -2.87
C PRO A 70 -7.27 18.74 -3.23
N PHE A 71 -6.40 17.78 -2.91
CA PHE A 71 -6.49 16.37 -3.26
C PHE A 71 -6.65 15.48 -2.01
N PRO A 72 -7.59 14.51 -2.01
CA PRO A 72 -7.71 13.55 -0.93
C PRO A 72 -6.57 12.53 -0.99
N SER A 73 -5.93 12.29 0.16
CA SER A 73 -4.88 11.29 0.33
C SER A 73 -5.20 10.30 1.44
N PHE A 74 -4.71 9.07 1.27
CA PHE A 74 -5.00 7.91 2.10
C PHE A 74 -3.70 7.23 2.51
N GLN A 75 -3.42 7.25 3.81
CA GLN A 75 -2.41 6.41 4.45
C GLN A 75 -3.13 5.19 5.02
N PHE A 76 -2.89 4.00 4.46
CA PHE A 76 -3.76 2.83 4.66
C PHE A 76 -3.71 2.25 6.09
N GLY A 77 -2.63 2.50 6.84
CA GLY A 77 -2.44 1.88 8.16
C GLY A 77 -2.50 0.35 8.08
N MET A 78 -3.14 -0.29 9.06
CA MET A 78 -3.16 -1.76 9.12
C MET A 78 -4.35 -2.42 8.39
N ALA A 79 -5.46 -1.70 8.23
CA ALA A 79 -6.73 -2.25 7.75
C ALA A 79 -7.47 -1.33 6.78
N GLY A 80 -6.81 -0.28 6.28
CA GLY A 80 -7.32 0.55 5.22
C GLY A 80 -7.58 -0.27 3.95
N ALA A 81 -8.70 -0.03 3.30
CA ALA A 81 -9.07 -0.71 2.07
C ALA A 81 -9.94 0.20 1.20
N ILE A 82 -9.73 0.11 -0.11
CA ILE A 82 -10.57 0.73 -1.13
C ILE A 82 -11.61 -0.30 -1.59
N TYR A 83 -12.84 0.15 -1.78
CA TYR A 83 -13.94 -0.61 -2.37
C TYR A 83 -14.61 0.24 -3.45
N ILE A 84 -15.02 -0.42 -4.54
CA ILE A 84 -15.74 0.20 -5.65
C ILE A 84 -17.00 -0.62 -5.89
N LYS A 85 -18.17 0.00 -5.72
CA LYS A 85 -19.47 -0.60 -6.02
C LYS A 85 -19.96 -0.11 -7.38
N GLY A 86 -20.65 -1.00 -8.10
CA GLY A 86 -21.21 -0.73 -9.43
C GLY A 86 -20.38 -1.30 -10.60
N VAL A 87 -19.30 -2.03 -10.32
CA VAL A 87 -18.50 -2.73 -11.33
C VAL A 87 -18.71 -4.24 -11.20
N ALA A 88 -19.30 -4.87 -12.22
CA ALA A 88 -19.65 -6.31 -12.19
C ALA A 88 -18.42 -7.23 -12.19
N VAL A 89 -17.26 -6.76 -12.66
CA VAL A 89 -16.01 -7.51 -12.71
C VAL A 89 -14.85 -6.58 -12.34
N THR A 90 -14.45 -6.56 -11.08
CA THR A 90 -13.17 -5.96 -10.69
C THR A 90 -12.11 -7.06 -10.68
N LYS A 91 -10.98 -6.86 -11.38
CA LYS A 91 -9.83 -7.78 -11.30
C LYS A 91 -9.32 -7.89 -9.87
N TYR A 92 -9.41 -6.79 -9.13
CA TYR A 92 -9.12 -6.75 -7.73
C TYR A 92 -10.33 -7.19 -6.90
N LYS A 93 -10.40 -8.50 -6.60
CA LYS A 93 -11.48 -9.13 -5.80
C LYS A 93 -11.68 -8.47 -4.43
N ARG A 94 -10.64 -7.84 -3.86
CA ARG A 94 -10.70 -7.20 -2.54
C ARG A 94 -11.38 -5.82 -2.55
N SER A 95 -11.65 -5.22 -3.71
CA SER A 95 -12.46 -3.98 -3.81
C SER A 95 -13.90 -4.21 -4.24
N ALA A 96 -14.28 -5.43 -4.63
CA ALA A 96 -15.66 -5.73 -4.99
C ALA A 96 -16.57 -5.65 -3.75
N VAL A 97 -17.81 -5.22 -3.96
CA VAL A 97 -18.86 -5.14 -2.94
C VAL A 97 -20.01 -6.04 -3.38
N SER A 98 -20.42 -6.95 -2.53
CA SER A 98 -21.58 -7.83 -2.77
C SER A 98 -22.88 -7.06 -2.54
N ASP A 99 -23.96 -7.45 -3.21
CA ASP A 99 -25.31 -6.88 -2.99
C ASP A 99 -25.83 -7.12 -1.55
N SER A 100 -25.30 -8.14 -0.88
CA SER A 100 -25.61 -8.44 0.52
C SER A 100 -24.86 -7.56 1.53
N ASP A 101 -23.87 -6.77 1.09
CA ASP A 101 -23.03 -5.99 1.99
C ASP A 101 -23.73 -4.69 2.42
N GLU A 102 -23.53 -4.31 3.68
CA GLU A 102 -23.92 -2.98 4.17
C GLU A 102 -23.14 -1.90 3.41
N TRP A 103 -23.85 -1.07 2.64
CA TRP A 103 -23.24 -0.05 1.79
C TRP A 103 -23.98 1.31 1.84
N PRO A 104 -23.28 2.44 2.11
CA PRO A 104 -21.88 2.51 2.51
C PRO A 104 -21.61 1.76 3.82
N SER A 105 -20.45 1.12 3.93
CA SER A 105 -20.09 0.38 5.15
C SER A 105 -20.01 1.32 6.37
N LYS A 106 -20.43 0.86 7.55
CA LYS A 106 -20.15 1.55 8.83
C LYS A 106 -18.67 1.81 9.12
N TYR A 107 -17.76 1.14 8.41
CA TYR A 107 -16.32 1.38 8.51
C TYR A 107 -15.79 2.38 7.47
N SER A 108 -16.66 2.91 6.60
CA SER A 108 -16.35 3.97 5.65
C SER A 108 -15.80 5.20 6.38
N LYS A 109 -14.74 5.77 5.81
CA LYS A 109 -14.08 7.00 6.28
C LYS A 109 -14.16 8.09 5.24
N PHE A 110 -14.02 7.69 3.97
CA PHE A 110 -14.21 8.53 2.80
C PHE A 110 -15.09 7.76 1.84
N PHE A 111 -16.15 8.39 1.36
CA PHE A 111 -17.06 7.83 0.37
C PHE A 111 -17.38 8.92 -0.65
N ILE A 112 -17.42 8.54 -1.92
CA ILE A 112 -17.90 9.37 -3.02
C ILE A 112 -18.80 8.57 -3.96
N GLU A 113 -19.79 9.26 -4.51
CA GLU A 113 -20.62 8.80 -5.63
C GLU A 113 -20.25 9.65 -6.86
N LEU A 114 -20.03 8.97 -7.97
CA LEU A 114 -19.62 9.53 -9.25
C LEU A 114 -20.84 9.77 -10.16
N ASP A 115 -20.65 10.51 -11.24
CA ASP A 115 -21.71 10.97 -12.14
C ASP A 115 -22.40 9.88 -12.96
N ASP A 116 -21.79 8.72 -13.10
CA ASP A 116 -22.36 7.52 -13.72
C ASP A 116 -22.98 6.55 -12.71
N GLY A 117 -23.04 6.93 -11.43
CA GLY A 117 -23.57 6.10 -10.33
C GLY A 117 -22.56 5.14 -9.71
N LEU A 118 -21.28 5.13 -10.14
CA LEU A 118 -20.24 4.39 -9.43
C LEU A 118 -19.98 4.97 -8.05
N GLU A 119 -19.70 4.09 -7.09
CA GLU A 119 -19.44 4.50 -5.72
C GLU A 119 -18.07 3.99 -5.27
N LEU A 120 -17.23 4.88 -4.74
CA LEU A 120 -15.91 4.57 -4.20
C LEU A 120 -15.90 4.82 -2.69
N SER A 121 -15.39 3.87 -1.91
CA SER A 121 -15.20 4.04 -0.47
C SER A 121 -13.80 3.61 -0.02
N PHE A 122 -13.17 4.44 0.80
CA PHE A 122 -12.07 4.05 1.66
C PHE A 122 -12.59 3.72 3.06
N THR A 123 -12.33 2.50 3.51
CA THR A 123 -12.77 1.99 4.82
C THR A 123 -11.58 1.75 5.73
N ASP A 124 -11.80 1.88 7.04
CA ASP A 124 -10.81 1.46 8.04
C ASP A 124 -11.51 1.00 9.33
N LYS A 125 -11.56 -0.31 9.51
CA LYS A 125 -12.14 -0.95 10.70
C LYS A 125 -11.31 -0.73 11.97
N ARG A 126 -10.00 -0.49 11.84
CA ARG A 126 -9.06 -0.42 12.97
C ARG A 126 -8.77 1.02 13.41
N ARG A 127 -9.18 2.03 12.64
CA ARG A 127 -8.98 3.47 12.91
C ARG A 127 -7.51 3.84 13.08
N PHE A 128 -6.65 3.25 12.25
CA PHE A 128 -5.21 3.55 12.17
C PHE A 128 -4.80 4.20 10.84
N ALA A 129 -5.70 4.23 9.86
CA ALA A 129 -5.50 4.98 8.64
C ALA A 129 -5.51 6.48 8.93
N LYS A 130 -4.97 7.25 7.99
CA LYS A 130 -5.10 8.71 7.95
C LYS A 130 -5.63 9.12 6.60
N VAL A 131 -6.66 9.96 6.61
CA VAL A 131 -7.27 10.56 5.42
C VAL A 131 -7.10 12.07 5.54
N ARG A 132 -6.46 12.68 4.55
CA ARG A 132 -6.12 14.11 4.53
C ARG A 132 -6.60 14.75 3.25
N LEU A 133 -6.80 16.06 3.27
CA LEU A 133 -7.09 16.89 2.10
C LEU A 133 -5.95 17.90 1.95
N LEU A 134 -5.10 17.74 0.93
CA LEU A 134 -3.84 18.46 0.81
C LEU A 134 -3.74 19.14 -0.55
N LYS A 135 -3.17 20.36 -0.62
CA LYS A 135 -2.99 21.07 -1.90
C LYS A 135 -2.11 20.30 -2.88
N ASP A 136 -1.03 19.72 -2.36
CA ASP A 136 -0.13 18.84 -3.07
C ASP A 136 0.37 17.77 -2.09
N PRO A 137 -0.20 16.55 -2.12
CA PRO A 137 0.20 15.48 -1.21
C PRO A 137 1.69 15.13 -1.28
N ALA A 138 2.35 15.27 -2.43
CA ALA A 138 3.73 14.82 -2.61
C ALA A 138 4.77 15.76 -1.97
N SER A 139 4.44 17.03 -1.78
CA SER A 139 5.35 18.04 -1.23
C SER A 139 5.30 18.20 0.30
N VAL A 140 4.41 17.47 0.98
CA VAL A 140 4.28 17.54 2.46
C VAL A 140 4.30 16.16 3.13
N PRO A 141 4.63 16.08 4.43
CA PRO A 141 4.57 14.83 5.16
C PRO A 141 3.16 14.21 5.16
N PRO A 142 3.05 12.86 5.14
CA PRO A 142 4.16 11.92 5.24
C PRO A 142 4.86 11.60 3.90
N ILE A 143 4.31 12.01 2.75
CA ILE A 143 4.78 11.53 1.44
C ILE A 143 6.14 12.16 1.08
N SER A 144 6.36 13.43 1.42
CA SER A 144 7.63 14.11 1.17
C SER A 144 8.83 13.53 1.94
N GLU A 145 8.57 12.77 3.01
CA GLU A 145 9.59 12.14 3.86
C GLU A 145 9.87 10.68 3.46
N LEU A 146 9.15 10.16 2.47
CA LEU A 146 9.37 8.80 1.98
C LEU A 146 10.66 8.70 1.18
N GLY A 147 11.37 7.60 1.40
CA GLY A 147 12.45 7.17 0.52
C GLY A 147 11.93 6.77 -0.86
N PRO A 148 12.83 6.37 -1.78
CA PRO A 148 12.45 5.90 -3.10
C PRO A 148 11.38 4.80 -3.03
N ASP A 149 10.41 4.88 -3.94
CA ASP A 149 9.37 3.87 -4.10
C ASP A 149 9.95 2.55 -4.60
N ALA A 150 9.70 1.45 -3.88
CA ALA A 150 10.30 0.15 -4.19
C ALA A 150 9.89 -0.43 -5.56
N LEU A 151 8.80 0.06 -6.17
CA LEU A 151 8.36 -0.35 -7.50
C LEU A 151 8.74 0.68 -8.57
N LEU A 152 8.49 1.97 -8.31
CA LEU A 152 8.58 3.03 -9.33
C LEU A 152 9.94 3.72 -9.39
N GLU A 153 10.71 3.69 -8.30
CA GLU A 153 12.00 4.37 -8.16
C GLU A 153 13.07 3.39 -7.64
N PRO A 154 13.22 2.18 -8.22
CA PRO A 154 14.17 1.20 -7.70
C PRO A 154 15.60 1.73 -7.81
N MET A 155 16.33 1.74 -6.69
CA MET A 155 17.78 2.02 -6.71
C MET A 155 18.49 1.07 -7.67
N THR A 156 19.58 1.53 -8.28
CA THR A 156 20.52 0.64 -8.95
C THR A 156 21.22 -0.28 -7.93
N VAL A 157 21.85 -1.34 -8.41
CA VAL A 157 22.60 -2.27 -7.55
C VAL A 157 23.69 -1.54 -6.76
N ASP A 158 24.48 -0.70 -7.43
CA ASP A 158 25.58 0.01 -6.79
C ASP A 158 25.08 1.03 -5.75
N GLU A 159 24.03 1.80 -6.08
CA GLU A 159 23.38 2.71 -5.12
C GLU A 159 22.85 1.94 -3.89
N PHE A 160 22.26 0.78 -4.11
CA PHE A 160 21.73 -0.05 -3.03
C PHE A 160 22.86 -0.56 -2.11
N VAL A 161 23.93 -1.13 -2.68
CA VAL A 161 25.12 -1.57 -1.94
C VAL A 161 25.73 -0.43 -1.14
N ASP A 162 25.97 0.71 -1.78
CA ASP A 162 26.56 1.89 -1.15
C ASP A 162 25.69 2.44 -0.03
N SER A 163 24.37 2.44 -0.21
CA SER A 163 23.42 2.91 0.80
C SER A 163 23.40 2.01 2.03
N LEU A 164 23.45 0.68 1.87
CA LEU A 164 23.46 -0.31 2.95
C LEU A 164 24.75 -0.25 3.77
N SER A 165 25.89 -0.02 3.11
CA SER A 165 27.23 0.04 3.76
C SER A 165 27.31 1.06 4.91
N LYS A 166 26.42 2.07 4.92
CA LYS A 166 26.37 3.16 5.90
C LYS A 166 25.39 2.90 7.05
N LYS A 167 24.61 1.82 7.02
CA LYS A 167 23.49 1.58 7.94
C LYS A 167 23.84 0.56 9.02
N LYS A 168 24.01 1.03 10.26
CA LYS A 168 24.35 0.22 11.45
C LYS A 168 23.11 -0.31 12.20
N ILE A 169 22.07 -0.69 11.46
CA ILE A 169 20.84 -1.27 12.01
C ILE A 169 20.57 -2.62 11.36
N THR A 170 19.68 -3.42 11.96
CA THR A 170 19.31 -4.73 11.40
C THR A 170 18.58 -4.58 10.07
N ILE A 171 18.84 -5.49 9.13
CA ILE A 171 18.33 -5.38 7.76
C ILE A 171 16.81 -5.40 7.70
N LYS A 172 16.13 -6.22 8.53
CA LYS A 172 14.66 -6.23 8.58
C LYS A 172 14.11 -4.89 9.06
N ALA A 173 14.71 -4.28 10.08
CA ALA A 173 14.27 -2.97 10.56
C ALA A 173 14.46 -1.88 9.50
N LEU A 174 15.59 -1.91 8.77
CA LEU A 174 15.87 -0.96 7.69
C LEU A 174 14.89 -1.10 6.52
N LEU A 175 14.55 -2.33 6.11
CA LEU A 175 13.57 -2.55 5.02
C LEU A 175 12.16 -2.09 5.39
N LEU A 176 11.82 -2.05 6.68
CA LEU A 176 10.53 -1.55 7.16
C LEU A 176 10.50 -0.01 7.30
N ASP A 177 11.66 0.64 7.29
CA ASP A 177 11.79 2.10 7.36
C ASP A 177 11.38 2.74 6.02
N GLN A 178 10.21 3.38 6.04
CA GLN A 178 9.62 4.00 4.85
C GLN A 178 10.43 5.21 4.33
N SER A 179 11.34 5.78 5.14
CA SER A 179 12.26 6.85 4.72
C SER A 179 13.48 6.33 3.95
N TYR A 180 13.79 5.03 4.09
CA TYR A 180 14.89 4.39 3.36
C TYR A 180 14.43 3.81 2.02
N ILE A 181 13.39 2.97 2.05
CA ILE A 181 12.73 2.42 0.87
C ILE A 181 11.24 2.31 1.18
N SER A 182 10.40 2.94 0.36
CA SER A 182 8.97 3.04 0.68
C SER A 182 8.17 1.91 0.04
N GLY A 183 7.21 1.37 0.79
CA GLY A 183 6.29 0.33 0.30
C GLY A 183 6.49 -1.06 0.90
N ILE A 184 7.69 -1.41 1.34
CA ILE A 184 7.99 -2.70 1.97
C ILE A 184 7.39 -2.74 3.38
N GLY A 185 6.60 -3.76 3.69
CA GLY A 185 6.13 -4.06 5.05
C GLY A 185 6.62 -5.42 5.53
N ASN A 186 5.88 -5.99 6.48
CA ASN A 186 6.32 -7.17 7.21
C ASN A 186 6.42 -8.41 6.32
N TRP A 187 5.41 -8.66 5.48
CA TRP A 187 5.43 -9.89 4.69
C TRP A 187 6.44 -9.80 3.55
N ILE A 188 6.58 -8.64 2.90
CA ILE A 188 7.60 -8.46 1.85
C ILE A 188 9.00 -8.55 2.46
N ALA A 189 9.25 -7.90 3.61
CA ALA A 189 10.55 -7.98 4.27
C ALA A 189 10.93 -9.41 4.63
N ASP A 190 9.99 -10.19 5.20
CA ASP A 190 10.22 -11.60 5.50
C ASP A 190 10.52 -12.41 4.22
N GLU A 191 9.75 -12.20 3.15
CA GLU A 191 9.89 -12.92 1.90
C GLU A 191 11.24 -12.64 1.24
N VAL A 192 11.60 -11.37 1.04
CA VAL A 192 12.85 -11.01 0.33
C VAL A 192 14.09 -11.45 1.10
N LEU A 193 14.06 -11.40 2.43
CA LEU A 193 15.15 -11.89 3.27
C LEU A 193 15.25 -13.43 3.24
N TYR A 194 14.10 -14.11 3.23
CA TYR A 194 14.06 -15.57 3.09
C TYR A 194 14.64 -16.04 1.75
N GLN A 195 14.23 -15.39 0.66
CA GLN A 195 14.70 -15.69 -0.70
C GLN A 195 16.20 -15.38 -0.84
N ALA A 196 16.66 -14.24 -0.31
CA ALA A 196 18.06 -13.82 -0.35
C ALA A 196 18.97 -14.57 0.65
N ARG A 197 18.41 -15.43 1.52
CA ARG A 197 19.11 -16.18 2.58
C ARG A 197 19.82 -15.29 3.61
N ILE A 198 19.22 -14.14 3.93
CA ILE A 198 19.75 -13.18 4.91
C ILE A 198 18.96 -13.26 6.21
N HIS A 199 19.66 -13.36 7.34
CA HIS A 199 19.01 -13.36 8.64
C HIS A 199 18.46 -11.96 8.98
N PRO A 200 17.22 -11.83 9.49
CA PRO A 200 16.60 -10.53 9.74
C PRO A 200 17.36 -9.63 10.74
N LEU A 201 18.13 -10.24 11.64
CA LEU A 201 18.98 -9.55 12.62
C LEU A 201 20.39 -9.21 12.10
N GLN A 202 20.74 -9.58 10.87
CA GLN A 202 22.02 -9.20 10.29
C GLN A 202 22.09 -7.68 10.13
N ILE A 203 23.23 -7.08 10.48
CA ILE A 203 23.43 -5.63 10.35
C ILE A 203 23.57 -5.29 8.86
N ALA A 204 22.84 -4.29 8.38
CA ALA A 204 22.82 -3.91 6.96
C ALA A 204 24.24 -3.60 6.43
N SER A 205 25.05 -2.85 7.19
CA SER A 205 26.43 -2.53 6.82
C SER A 205 27.40 -3.71 6.89
N SER A 206 26.98 -4.88 7.37
CA SER A 206 27.81 -6.09 7.41
C SER A 206 27.46 -7.09 6.29
N LEU A 207 26.58 -6.73 5.36
CA LEU A 207 26.28 -7.54 4.20
C LEU A 207 27.42 -7.44 3.18
N SER A 208 27.79 -8.57 2.58
CA SER A 208 28.72 -8.57 1.44
C SER A 208 28.03 -7.99 0.20
N ARG A 209 28.82 -7.59 -0.81
CA ARG A 209 28.27 -7.09 -2.08
C ARG A 209 27.35 -8.12 -2.73
N GLU A 210 27.72 -9.39 -2.70
CA GLU A 210 26.92 -10.50 -3.26
C GLU A 210 25.59 -10.67 -2.52
N SER A 211 25.59 -10.52 -1.19
CA SER A 211 24.34 -10.55 -0.41
C SER A 211 23.44 -9.35 -0.72
N CYS A 212 24.03 -8.16 -0.90
CA CYS A 212 23.29 -6.97 -1.30
C CYS A 212 22.67 -7.12 -2.70
N GLU A 213 23.41 -7.65 -3.67
CA GLU A 213 22.92 -7.97 -5.03
C GLU A 213 21.78 -8.98 -5.01
N SER A 214 21.93 -10.06 -4.23
CA SER A 214 20.89 -11.07 -4.04
C SER A 214 19.62 -10.46 -3.44
N LEU A 215 19.76 -9.64 -2.39
CA LEU A 215 18.63 -8.96 -1.75
C LEU A 215 17.93 -7.98 -2.71
N HIS A 216 18.69 -7.18 -3.45
CA HIS A 216 18.17 -6.25 -4.45
C HIS A 216 17.33 -6.97 -5.50
N LYS A 217 17.87 -8.08 -6.04
CA LYS A 217 17.16 -8.94 -6.99
C LYS A 217 15.86 -9.49 -6.38
N CYS A 218 15.91 -10.04 -5.17
CA CYS A 218 14.73 -10.60 -4.50
C CYS A 218 13.66 -9.54 -4.22
N ILE A 219 14.04 -8.32 -3.81
CA ILE A 219 13.08 -7.20 -3.64
C ILE A 219 12.35 -6.92 -4.95
N LYS A 220 13.11 -6.80 -6.05
CA LYS A 220 12.54 -6.57 -7.38
C LYS A 220 11.57 -7.69 -7.78
N GLU A 221 12.01 -8.95 -7.71
CA GLU A 221 11.21 -10.10 -8.14
C GLU A 221 9.92 -10.25 -7.32
N VAL A 222 10.00 -10.19 -5.99
CA VAL A 222 8.84 -10.34 -5.11
C VAL A 222 7.82 -9.21 -5.32
N ILE A 223 8.28 -7.96 -5.39
CA ILE A 223 7.40 -6.81 -5.60
C ILE A 223 6.74 -6.86 -6.97
N HIS A 224 7.52 -7.08 -8.04
CA HIS A 224 6.95 -7.14 -9.39
C HIS A 224 5.94 -8.27 -9.52
N TYR A 225 6.25 -9.47 -9.03
CA TYR A 225 5.32 -10.60 -9.11
C TYR A 225 4.04 -10.31 -8.33
N ALA A 226 4.15 -9.81 -7.10
CA ALA A 226 2.97 -9.51 -6.29
C ALA A 226 2.08 -8.43 -6.90
N VAL A 227 2.67 -7.46 -7.61
CA VAL A 227 1.97 -6.41 -8.36
C VAL A 227 1.39 -6.95 -9.68
N GLU A 228 2.07 -7.88 -10.36
CA GLU A 228 1.59 -8.52 -11.59
C GLU A 228 0.28 -9.28 -11.36
N VAL A 229 0.15 -9.95 -10.21
CA VAL A 229 -1.06 -10.68 -9.82
C VAL A 229 -2.03 -9.83 -9.00
N ASP A 230 -1.93 -8.50 -9.04
CA ASP A 230 -2.79 -7.53 -8.35
C ASP A 230 -2.98 -7.83 -6.85
N ALA A 231 -1.91 -8.29 -6.19
CA ALA A 231 -1.90 -8.70 -4.79
C ALA A 231 -2.90 -9.83 -4.44
N ASP A 232 -3.37 -10.61 -5.41
CA ASP A 232 -4.09 -11.86 -5.17
C ASP A 232 -3.10 -12.93 -4.71
N CYS A 233 -2.98 -13.07 -3.38
CA CYS A 233 -2.03 -13.99 -2.77
C CYS A 233 -2.27 -15.47 -3.13
N SER A 234 -3.44 -15.84 -3.67
CA SER A 234 -3.67 -17.20 -4.16
C SER A 234 -2.82 -17.55 -5.39
N HIS A 235 -2.30 -16.55 -6.09
CA HIS A 235 -1.38 -16.70 -7.22
C HIS A 235 0.10 -16.57 -6.84
N PHE A 236 0.43 -16.28 -5.56
CA PHE A 236 1.81 -16.26 -5.12
C PHE A 236 2.42 -17.66 -5.20
N PRO A 237 3.69 -17.80 -5.62
CA PRO A 237 4.32 -19.11 -5.75
C PRO A 237 4.25 -19.91 -4.45
N ILE A 238 3.95 -21.20 -4.54
CA ILE A 238 3.62 -22.02 -3.37
C ILE A 238 4.82 -22.18 -2.42
N GLU A 239 6.03 -22.02 -2.94
CA GLU A 239 7.30 -22.07 -2.22
C GLU A 239 7.63 -20.78 -1.45
N TRP A 240 6.85 -19.71 -1.65
CA TRP A 240 7.06 -18.46 -0.90
C TRP A 240 6.78 -18.65 0.58
N LEU A 241 7.60 -18.01 1.41
CA LEU A 241 7.43 -18.02 2.87
C LEU A 241 6.07 -17.45 3.28
N PHE A 242 5.50 -16.56 2.46
CA PHE A 242 4.18 -15.97 2.62
C PHE A 242 3.12 -17.00 3.03
N HIS A 243 3.05 -18.18 2.42
CA HIS A 243 2.00 -19.15 2.72
C HIS A 243 2.12 -19.80 4.09
N PHE A 244 3.31 -19.74 4.69
CA PHE A 244 3.66 -20.45 5.92
C PHE A 244 3.85 -19.54 7.13
N ARG A 245 3.91 -18.22 6.92
CA ARG A 245 4.22 -17.23 7.99
C ARG A 245 3.07 -16.88 8.94
N TRP A 246 1.84 -17.26 8.62
CA TRP A 246 0.64 -16.80 9.34
C TRP A 246 0.24 -17.64 10.56
N GLY A 247 0.87 -18.81 10.74
CA GLY A 247 0.54 -19.75 11.82
C GLY A 247 1.28 -19.48 13.14
N LYS A 248 0.73 -19.96 14.26
CA LYS A 248 1.40 -19.93 15.58
C LYS A 248 2.56 -20.93 15.73
N LYS A 249 2.67 -21.88 14.80
CA LYS A 249 3.73 -22.91 14.77
C LYS A 249 4.67 -22.58 13.62
N SER A 250 5.95 -22.89 13.81
CA SER A 250 6.95 -22.76 12.74
C SER A 250 6.51 -23.55 11.51
N GLY A 251 6.38 -22.84 10.39
CA GLY A 251 5.99 -23.41 9.11
C GLY A 251 7.09 -24.30 8.54
N LYS A 252 6.75 -25.18 7.59
CA LYS A 252 7.75 -25.92 6.81
C LYS A 252 7.68 -25.47 5.34
N VAL A 253 8.77 -24.94 4.80
CA VAL A 253 8.94 -24.76 3.36
C VAL A 253 9.90 -25.84 2.88
N ASN A 254 9.49 -26.64 1.89
CA ASN A 254 10.29 -27.73 1.33
C ASN A 254 10.89 -28.67 2.40
N GLY A 255 10.10 -28.98 3.44
CA GLY A 255 10.49 -29.88 4.54
C GLY A 255 11.36 -29.26 5.63
N LYS A 256 11.86 -28.03 5.47
CA LYS A 256 12.66 -27.32 6.49
C LYS A 256 11.79 -26.45 7.39
N ILE A 257 11.97 -26.56 8.71
CA ILE A 257 11.30 -25.72 9.70
C ILE A 257 11.80 -24.29 9.57
N ILE A 258 10.88 -23.34 9.43
CA ILE A 258 11.17 -21.90 9.41
C ILE A 258 10.62 -21.30 10.70
N LEU A 259 11.53 -20.72 11.47
CA LEU A 259 11.18 -19.79 12.55
C LEU A 259 10.97 -18.42 11.91
N VAL A 260 9.70 -18.03 11.75
CA VAL A 260 9.38 -16.65 11.45
C VAL A 260 9.62 -15.87 12.73
N TYR A 261 10.68 -15.07 12.76
CA TYR A 261 10.88 -14.08 13.81
C TYR A 261 9.84 -12.97 13.59
N VAL A 262 8.66 -13.16 14.19
CA VAL A 262 7.58 -12.17 14.28
C VAL A 262 8.01 -11.04 15.21
#